data_AF-A0A1F6LGR4-F1
#
_entry.id   AF-A0A1F6LGR4-F1
#
_cell.length_a   1.000
_cell.length_b   1.000
_cell.length_c   1.000
_cell.angle_alpha   90.00
_cell.angle_beta   90.00
_cell.angle_gamma   90.00
#
_symmetry.space_group_name_H-M   'P 1'
#
loop_
_entity.id
_entity.type
_entity.pdbx_description
1 polymer ?
#
loop_
_entity_poly.entity_id
_entity_poly.type
_entity_poly.pdbx_seq_one_letter_code
_entity_poly.pdbx_strand_id
1 'polypeptide(L)'
;MNNRKNIKYTSILIAFLLSIFITNNTAKTAVCPTLQSGNLFKVENNSAVYIIDANLNRLYFPNSEIFYTWFDDFSEVIEIPNTCVDNYPIPDTTPYGINYRPGSRLIKVKISPSVYVIEPNNTIRKITSEQIARDLYGDNWNSLVRDVSDAFWPNYKNKKADIIESKPHEGMIVKQKDRSDIYYVKDNGLKLINNPPDKDIRILDKNIFNTQIILNGTVEKDSLYENPPQKDTTILTSSGQISLTTPSNNETQIETQTDSTHNPLPAISSTITPEGLTNWVNYYRIKKGLPALTTNKTLTEMAQFKINDLYEKQYTGHTRADGTGGPGDLAEWHNYKYLVIGENIIFVDIPNYTDKQYVDAWLSSPGHAANIYRTSYTESGMAVGKVWYGSSIALNAVQEFGAPRSLCPYIDESLTAEVKNMESNLKILLDEINSLNDYSNQDELNSYNQKIKEYNTLLDNYNILADQYTIQANNFNTCLQNYKQ
;
A
#
# COMPACT_ATOMS: atom_id res chain seq x y z
N MET A 1 58.69 -32.70 -19.04
CA MET A 1 58.13 -31.95 -17.91
C MET A 1 56.80 -31.39 -18.36
N ASN A 2 55.72 -32.16 -18.18
CA ASN A 2 54.36 -31.82 -18.63
C ASN A 2 53.65 -31.06 -17.51
N ASN A 3 53.75 -29.72 -17.53
CA ASN A 3 53.06 -28.89 -16.55
C ASN A 3 51.65 -28.53 -17.05
N ARG A 4 50.65 -29.04 -16.33
CA ARG A 4 49.25 -28.66 -16.45
C ARG A 4 49.07 -27.16 -16.17
N LYS A 5 48.29 -26.45 -16.99
CA LYS A 5 47.91 -25.06 -16.71
C LYS A 5 46.72 -25.02 -15.75
N ASN A 6 46.71 -24.01 -14.87
CA ASN A 6 45.64 -23.80 -13.91
C ASN A 6 44.53 -22.92 -14.49
N ILE A 7 43.28 -23.27 -14.16
CA ILE A 7 42.12 -22.39 -14.32
C ILE A 7 42.28 -21.23 -13.33
N LYS A 8 42.09 -19.98 -13.78
CA LYS A 8 41.88 -18.86 -12.86
C LYS A 8 40.49 -19.04 -12.23
N TYR A 9 40.44 -19.35 -10.94
CA TYR A 9 39.19 -19.32 -10.18
C TYR A 9 39.02 -17.93 -9.57
N THR A 10 38.32 -17.06 -10.29
CA THR A 10 37.61 -15.95 -9.64
C THR A 10 36.15 -16.35 -9.57
N SER A 11 35.47 -16.07 -8.46
CA SER A 11 34.03 -16.24 -8.38
C SER A 11 33.41 -15.56 -9.59
N ILE A 12 32.85 -16.34 -10.52
CA ILE A 12 31.94 -15.82 -11.54
C ILE A 12 30.73 -15.38 -10.73
N LEU A 13 30.78 -14.14 -10.21
CA LEU A 13 29.64 -13.48 -9.65
C LEU A 13 28.70 -13.31 -10.82
N ILE A 14 27.69 -14.19 -10.87
CA ILE A 14 26.58 -14.16 -11.82
C ILE A 14 26.12 -12.70 -11.92
N ALA A 15 26.52 -12.02 -13.00
CA ALA A 15 26.17 -10.62 -13.25
C ALA A 15 24.69 -10.49 -13.64
N PHE A 16 23.98 -11.62 -13.77
CA PHE A 16 22.54 -11.74 -13.95
C PHE A 16 21.84 -12.29 -12.70
N LEU A 17 22.05 -11.66 -11.55
CA LEU A 17 20.89 -11.41 -10.70
C LEU A 17 20.28 -10.12 -11.24
N LEU A 18 19.00 -10.15 -11.63
CA LEU A 18 18.17 -8.94 -11.63
C LEU A 18 18.64 -8.10 -10.45
N SER A 19 18.98 -6.84 -10.69
CA SER A 19 19.55 -5.93 -9.68
C SER A 19 18.52 -5.66 -8.59
N ILE A 20 18.34 -6.65 -7.73
CA ILE A 20 17.80 -6.63 -6.39
C ILE A 20 18.98 -7.19 -5.57
N PHE A 21 19.78 -6.23 -5.09
CA PHE A 21 20.82 -6.36 -4.07
C PHE A 21 21.99 -7.32 -4.32
N ILE A 22 23.18 -6.75 -4.61
CA ILE A 22 24.36 -7.00 -3.76
C ILE A 22 25.09 -5.66 -3.59
N THR A 23 24.77 -4.96 -2.52
CA THR A 23 25.66 -3.93 -1.99
C THR A 23 26.88 -4.64 -1.39
N ASN A 24 28.10 -4.33 -1.86
CA ASN A 24 29.26 -4.31 -0.97
C ASN A 24 29.12 -3.11 -0.03
N ASN A 25 28.09 -3.18 0.82
CA ASN A 25 28.16 -2.53 2.09
C ASN A 25 29.17 -3.36 2.87
N THR A 26 30.23 -2.75 3.39
CA THR A 26 30.59 -3.08 4.77
C THR A 26 29.28 -3.16 5.53
N ALA A 27 28.83 -4.38 5.80
CA ALA A 27 27.55 -4.62 6.42
C ALA A 27 27.59 -3.90 7.78
N LYS A 28 27.06 -2.68 7.83
CA LYS A 28 26.11 -2.41 8.88
C LYS A 28 24.99 -3.38 8.59
N THR A 29 25.05 -4.53 9.27
CA THR A 29 23.90 -5.39 9.49
C THR A 29 22.70 -4.46 9.66
N ALA A 30 21.75 -4.49 8.71
CA ALA A 30 20.50 -3.79 8.89
C ALA A 30 19.92 -4.34 10.19
N VAL A 31 19.88 -3.49 11.22
CA VAL A 31 19.41 -3.90 12.53
C VAL A 31 17.91 -4.09 12.36
N CYS A 32 17.46 -5.35 12.30
CA CYS A 32 16.05 -5.64 12.22
C CYS A 32 15.38 -5.21 13.52
N PRO A 33 14.39 -4.30 13.49
CA PRO A 33 13.62 -4.00 14.69
C PRO A 33 12.92 -5.27 15.14
N THR A 34 12.99 -5.54 16.44
CA THR A 34 12.22 -6.62 17.06
C THR A 34 10.79 -6.14 17.22
N LEU A 35 9.89 -6.70 16.41
CA LEU A 35 8.46 -6.48 16.53
C LEU A 35 7.86 -7.46 17.53
N GLN A 36 6.83 -7.01 18.22
CA GLN A 36 6.06 -7.78 19.18
C GLN A 36 4.63 -7.98 18.66
N SER A 37 3.91 -8.90 19.29
CA SER A 37 2.48 -9.08 19.07
C SER A 37 1.73 -7.75 19.17
N GLY A 38 0.82 -7.51 18.22
CA GLY A 38 0.07 -6.26 18.09
C GLY A 38 0.80 -5.16 17.31
N ASN A 39 2.12 -5.26 17.08
CA ASN A 39 2.80 -4.26 16.27
C ASN A 39 2.30 -4.29 14.82
N LEU A 40 2.05 -3.10 14.29
CA LEU A 40 1.78 -2.86 12.90
C LEU A 40 3.09 -2.62 12.17
N PHE A 41 3.24 -3.19 10.98
CA PHE A 41 4.40 -2.90 10.16
C PHE A 41 4.10 -2.89 8.66
N LYS A 42 4.97 -2.21 7.92
CA LYS A 42 5.08 -2.27 6.47
C LYS A 42 6.52 -2.57 6.09
N VAL A 43 6.70 -3.13 4.91
CA VAL A 43 8.04 -3.30 4.34
C VAL A 43 8.42 -2.05 3.57
N GLU A 44 9.68 -1.63 3.67
CA GLU A 44 10.22 -0.52 2.90
C GLU A 44 9.88 -0.67 1.40
N ASN A 45 9.39 0.40 0.78
CA ASN A 45 8.92 0.40 -0.62
C ASN A 45 7.70 -0.51 -0.92
N ASN A 46 6.98 -0.97 0.10
CA ASN A 46 5.72 -1.73 -0.03
C ASN A 46 4.58 -1.00 0.70
N SER A 47 3.40 -0.92 0.07
CA SER A 47 2.20 -0.28 0.62
C SER A 47 1.36 -1.20 1.50
N ALA A 48 1.61 -2.51 1.48
CA ALA A 48 0.90 -3.48 2.31
C ALA A 48 1.24 -3.29 3.79
N VAL A 49 0.21 -3.23 4.61
CA VAL A 49 0.30 -3.16 6.08
C VAL A 49 -0.02 -4.53 6.65
N TYR A 50 0.73 -4.90 7.69
CA TYR A 50 0.61 -6.16 8.41
C TYR A 50 0.50 -5.88 9.91
N ILE A 51 -0.11 -6.82 10.64
CA ILE A 51 -0.05 -6.88 12.10
C ILE A 51 0.60 -8.19 12.54
N ILE A 52 1.34 -8.16 13.64
CA ILE A 52 1.96 -9.32 14.25
C ILE A 52 1.00 -10.00 15.24
N ASP A 53 0.74 -11.30 15.10
CA ASP A 53 -0.06 -12.07 16.06
C ASP A 53 0.76 -12.53 17.30
N ALA A 54 0.17 -13.24 18.28
CA ALA A 54 0.95 -13.75 19.43
C ALA A 54 2.01 -14.79 19.08
N ASN A 55 1.89 -15.45 17.93
CA ASN A 55 2.85 -16.44 17.46
C ASN A 55 3.96 -15.81 16.61
N LEU A 56 3.99 -14.47 16.53
CA LEU A 56 4.89 -13.68 15.69
C LEU A 56 4.69 -13.88 14.18
N ASN A 57 3.52 -14.33 13.75
CA ASN A 57 3.17 -14.37 12.34
C ASN A 57 2.65 -13.01 11.87
N ARG A 58 2.89 -12.68 10.59
CA ARG A 58 2.31 -11.52 9.92
C ARG A 58 0.94 -11.84 9.34
N LEU A 59 -0.04 -11.01 9.67
CA LEU A 59 -1.38 -11.01 9.09
C LEU A 59 -1.54 -9.76 8.22
N TYR A 60 -1.92 -9.91 6.96
CA TYR A 60 -2.09 -8.75 6.07
C TYR A 60 -3.45 -8.08 6.25
N PHE A 61 -3.53 -6.77 6.00
CA PHE A 61 -4.79 -6.07 5.78
C PHE A 61 -5.15 -6.13 4.28
N PRO A 62 -6.28 -6.77 3.88
CA PRO A 62 -6.62 -6.90 2.46
C PRO A 62 -6.83 -5.57 1.74
N ASN A 63 -7.26 -4.54 2.46
CA ASN A 63 -7.37 -3.16 1.98
C ASN A 63 -7.36 -2.18 3.17
N SER A 64 -7.22 -0.90 2.86
CA SER A 64 -7.17 0.18 3.86
C SER A 64 -8.49 0.36 4.62
N GLU A 65 -9.65 0.05 4.03
CA GLU A 65 -10.92 0.19 4.74
C GLU A 65 -10.99 -0.78 5.93
N ILE A 66 -10.54 -2.02 5.76
CA ILE A 66 -10.46 -2.98 6.86
C ILE A 66 -9.54 -2.45 7.95
N PHE A 67 -8.37 -1.93 7.60
CA PHE A 67 -7.45 -1.30 8.55
C PHE A 67 -8.15 -0.18 9.35
N TYR A 68 -8.87 0.72 8.68
CA TYR A 68 -9.59 1.82 9.34
C TYR A 68 -10.78 1.38 10.20
N THR A 69 -11.24 0.12 10.09
CA THR A 69 -12.23 -0.40 11.04
C THR A 69 -11.61 -0.74 12.41
N TRP A 70 -10.29 -0.91 12.46
CA TRP A 70 -9.51 -1.26 13.65
C TRP A 70 -8.65 -0.10 14.18
N PHE A 71 -8.04 0.67 13.29
CA PHE A 71 -7.09 1.72 13.64
C PHE A 71 -7.56 3.07 13.11
N ASP A 72 -7.13 4.15 13.76
CA ASP A 72 -7.52 5.51 13.38
C ASP A 72 -6.69 6.04 12.21
N ASP A 73 -5.40 5.71 12.17
CA ASP A 73 -4.48 6.06 11.11
C ASP A 73 -3.27 5.10 11.07
N PHE A 74 -2.31 5.37 10.19
CA PHE A 74 -1.10 4.56 10.04
C PHE A 74 0.09 5.01 10.92
N SER A 75 -0.13 5.88 11.92
CA SER A 75 0.96 6.44 12.75
C SER A 75 1.71 5.38 13.57
N GLU A 76 1.04 4.29 13.92
CA GLU A 76 1.61 3.15 14.65
C GLU A 76 2.30 2.13 13.73
N VAL A 77 2.27 2.32 12.40
CA VAL A 77 2.88 1.40 11.44
C VAL A 77 4.39 1.59 11.41
N ILE A 78 5.11 0.57 11.85
CA ILE A 78 6.57 0.53 11.84
C ILE A 78 7.06 0.13 10.45
N GLU A 79 7.97 0.90 9.86
CA GLU A 79 8.61 0.51 8.60
C GLU A 79 9.83 -0.38 8.88
N ILE A 80 9.87 -1.57 8.27
CA ILE A 80 10.99 -2.52 8.42
C ILE A 80 11.71 -2.76 7.07
N PRO A 81 13.03 -3.03 7.09
CA PRO A 81 13.75 -3.45 5.90
C PRO A 81 13.20 -4.75 5.31
N ASN A 82 13.28 -4.91 3.99
CA ASN A 82 12.82 -6.13 3.30
C ASN A 82 13.51 -7.41 3.81
N THR A 83 14.78 -7.33 4.23
CA THR A 83 15.56 -8.44 4.79
C THR A 83 15.06 -8.93 6.15
N CYS A 84 14.15 -8.20 6.80
CA CYS A 84 13.63 -8.52 8.12
C CYS A 84 12.26 -9.21 8.07
N VAL A 85 11.62 -9.28 6.89
CA VAL A 85 10.25 -9.79 6.76
C VAL A 85 10.16 -11.29 7.04
N ASP A 86 11.22 -12.04 6.78
CA ASP A 86 11.27 -13.50 6.99
C ASP A 86 11.31 -13.87 8.48
N ASN A 87 11.56 -12.91 9.38
CA ASN A 87 11.42 -13.09 10.83
C ASN A 87 9.94 -13.24 11.26
N TYR A 88 9.00 -12.86 10.40
CA TYR A 88 7.56 -12.85 10.68
C TYR A 88 6.82 -13.64 9.59
N PRO A 89 6.73 -14.98 9.70
CA PRO A 89 6.10 -15.83 8.68
C PRO A 89 4.58 -15.62 8.60
N ILE A 90 3.92 -16.17 7.59
CA ILE A 90 2.45 -16.22 7.55
C ILE A 90 1.94 -17.36 8.45
N PRO A 91 0.71 -17.29 9.01
CA PRO A 91 0.15 -18.38 9.80
C PRO A 91 -0.05 -19.67 8.98
N ASP A 92 0.10 -20.83 9.62
CA ASP A 92 -0.12 -22.15 8.99
C ASP A 92 -1.60 -22.46 8.72
N THR A 93 -2.51 -21.74 9.38
CA THR A 93 -3.96 -21.90 9.21
C THR A 93 -4.64 -20.55 9.07
N THR A 94 -5.77 -20.53 8.36
CA THR A 94 -6.57 -19.31 8.19
C THR A 94 -7.08 -18.77 9.53
N PRO A 95 -7.29 -17.44 9.67
CA PRO A 95 -7.18 -16.44 8.60
C PRO A 95 -5.73 -15.99 8.34
N TYR A 96 -5.39 -15.77 7.06
CA TYR A 96 -4.08 -15.24 6.66
C TYR A 96 -4.02 -13.70 6.72
N GLY A 97 -5.17 -13.06 6.90
CA GLY A 97 -5.31 -11.61 6.94
C GLY A 97 -6.49 -11.18 7.82
N ILE A 98 -6.50 -9.89 8.15
CA ILE A 98 -7.50 -9.28 9.03
C ILE A 98 -8.78 -9.00 8.23
N ASN A 99 -9.94 -9.18 8.85
CA ASN A 99 -11.24 -8.83 8.26
C ASN A 99 -11.84 -7.61 8.95
N TYR A 100 -12.94 -7.07 8.41
CA TYR A 100 -13.65 -5.95 9.00
C TYR A 100 -13.95 -6.19 10.49
N ARG A 101 -13.76 -5.18 11.32
CA ARG A 101 -14.06 -5.24 12.75
C ARG A 101 -15.54 -5.62 12.96
N PRO A 102 -15.87 -6.48 13.95
CA PRO A 102 -17.26 -6.75 14.30
C PRO A 102 -18.12 -5.48 14.45
N GLY A 103 -19.35 -5.52 13.94
CA GLY A 103 -20.29 -4.39 13.97
C GLY A 103 -19.95 -3.18 13.07
N SER A 104 -18.75 -3.10 12.49
CA SER A 104 -18.33 -1.94 11.68
C SER A 104 -18.94 -1.91 10.28
N ARG A 105 -19.04 -3.07 9.60
CA ARG A 105 -19.56 -3.20 8.24
C ARG A 105 -20.50 -4.41 8.15
N LEU A 106 -21.27 -4.41 7.08
CA LEU A 106 -22.06 -5.56 6.62
C LEU A 106 -21.34 -6.18 5.43
N ILE A 107 -21.47 -7.48 5.23
CA ILE A 107 -20.82 -8.17 4.13
C ILE A 107 -21.78 -9.07 3.35
N LYS A 108 -21.44 -9.31 2.10
CA LYS A 108 -22.10 -10.30 1.24
C LYS A 108 -21.09 -10.90 0.28
N VAL A 109 -21.38 -12.09 -0.23
CA VAL A 109 -20.74 -12.56 -1.47
C VAL A 109 -21.44 -11.93 -2.66
N LYS A 110 -20.69 -11.57 -3.70
CA LYS A 110 -21.23 -10.87 -4.89
C LYS A 110 -22.39 -11.62 -5.54
N ILE A 111 -22.32 -12.95 -5.55
CA ILE A 111 -23.30 -13.85 -6.17
C ILE A 111 -24.58 -14.08 -5.33
N SER A 112 -24.68 -13.51 -4.12
CA SER A 112 -25.85 -13.70 -3.24
C SER A 112 -26.44 -12.35 -2.82
N PRO A 113 -27.78 -12.23 -2.75
CA PRO A 113 -28.42 -11.07 -2.12
C PRO A 113 -28.36 -11.12 -0.58
N SER A 114 -27.90 -12.22 0.02
CA SER A 114 -27.86 -12.37 1.48
C SER A 114 -26.79 -11.46 2.08
N VAL A 115 -27.21 -10.62 3.03
CA VAL A 115 -26.34 -9.72 3.79
C VAL A 115 -26.10 -10.27 5.18
N TYR A 116 -24.86 -10.16 5.65
CA TYR A 116 -24.40 -10.72 6.91
C TYR A 116 -23.79 -9.63 7.79
N VAL A 117 -24.07 -9.69 9.07
CA VAL A 117 -23.29 -8.97 10.08
C VAL A 117 -22.02 -9.75 10.39
N ILE A 118 -21.01 -9.05 10.89
CA ILE A 118 -19.80 -9.64 11.44
C ILE A 118 -19.84 -9.50 12.97
N GLU A 119 -19.73 -10.63 13.64
CA GLU A 119 -19.57 -10.77 15.09
C GLU A 119 -18.11 -11.17 15.42
N PRO A 120 -17.68 -11.09 16.70
CA PRO A 120 -16.36 -11.54 17.12
C PRO A 120 -15.96 -12.94 16.59
N ASN A 121 -14.66 -13.17 16.42
CA ASN A 121 -14.07 -14.41 15.89
C ASN A 121 -14.45 -14.73 14.43
N ASN A 122 -14.61 -13.71 13.58
CA ASN A 122 -15.03 -13.84 12.18
C ASN A 122 -16.33 -14.64 12.01
N THR A 123 -17.23 -14.50 12.98
CA THR A 123 -18.53 -15.15 12.94
C THR A 123 -19.48 -14.28 12.14
N ILE A 124 -20.30 -14.90 11.30
CA ILE A 124 -21.29 -14.19 10.49
C ILE A 124 -22.71 -14.66 10.82
N ARG A 125 -23.66 -13.74 10.78
CA ARG A 125 -25.10 -14.02 10.89
C ARG A 125 -25.84 -13.29 9.78
N LYS A 126 -26.71 -13.99 9.07
CA LYS A 126 -27.52 -13.39 8.01
C LYS A 126 -28.58 -12.49 8.63
N ILE A 127 -28.78 -11.29 8.09
CA ILE A 127 -29.94 -10.45 8.41
C ILE A 127 -31.12 -10.90 7.53
N THR A 128 -32.27 -11.20 8.12
CA THR A 128 -33.40 -11.78 7.36
C THR A 128 -34.32 -10.75 6.72
N SER A 129 -34.25 -9.46 7.08
CA SER A 129 -35.06 -8.40 6.46
C SER A 129 -34.34 -7.04 6.43
N GLU A 130 -34.71 -6.21 5.46
CA GLU A 130 -34.20 -4.82 5.40
C GLU A 130 -34.62 -3.98 6.60
N GLN A 131 -35.80 -4.25 7.17
CA GLN A 131 -36.27 -3.52 8.35
C GLN A 131 -35.32 -3.73 9.53
N ILE A 132 -34.88 -4.98 9.77
CA ILE A 132 -33.89 -5.29 10.81
C ILE A 132 -32.57 -4.56 10.52
N ALA A 133 -32.15 -4.49 9.25
CA ALA A 133 -30.95 -3.75 8.89
C ALA A 133 -31.08 -2.25 9.16
N ARG A 134 -32.22 -1.62 8.80
CA ARG A 134 -32.51 -0.21 9.10
C ARG A 134 -32.53 0.07 10.60
N ASP A 135 -33.19 -0.79 11.36
CA ASP A 135 -33.33 -0.69 12.80
C ASP A 135 -31.97 -0.74 13.53
N LEU A 136 -31.04 -1.56 13.03
CA LEU A 136 -29.72 -1.76 13.66
C LEU A 136 -28.62 -0.86 13.10
N TYR A 137 -28.71 -0.45 11.83
CA TYR A 137 -27.64 0.24 11.11
C TYR A 137 -28.05 1.60 10.51
N GLY A 138 -29.32 1.99 10.64
CA GLY A 138 -29.89 3.23 10.10
C GLY A 138 -30.40 3.10 8.67
N ASP A 139 -31.07 4.14 8.18
CA ASP A 139 -31.73 4.14 6.86
C ASP A 139 -30.77 3.90 5.68
N ASN A 140 -29.51 4.29 5.85
CA ASN A 140 -28.43 4.12 4.87
C ASN A 140 -27.60 2.86 5.12
N TRP A 141 -28.14 1.83 5.81
CA TRP A 141 -27.42 0.58 6.12
C TRP A 141 -26.77 -0.08 4.90
N ASN A 142 -27.40 0.05 3.73
CA ASN A 142 -26.90 -0.50 2.47
C ASN A 142 -25.54 0.09 2.07
N SER A 143 -25.24 1.34 2.47
CA SER A 143 -23.92 1.97 2.26
C SER A 143 -22.81 1.33 3.10
N LEU A 144 -23.17 0.53 4.12
CA LEU A 144 -22.22 -0.21 4.97
C LEU A 144 -21.97 -1.63 4.46
N VAL A 145 -22.65 -2.06 3.40
CA VAL A 145 -22.48 -3.38 2.80
C VAL A 145 -21.23 -3.40 1.91
N ARG A 146 -20.40 -4.42 2.07
CA ARG A 146 -19.20 -4.66 1.26
C ARG A 146 -19.29 -6.03 0.59
N ASP A 147 -19.01 -6.06 -0.71
CA ASP A 147 -18.81 -7.31 -1.42
C ASP A 147 -17.47 -7.91 -0.98
N VAL A 148 -17.52 -9.16 -0.53
CA VAL A 148 -16.34 -9.95 -0.20
C VAL A 148 -16.11 -10.94 -1.34
N SER A 149 -14.91 -10.92 -1.92
CA SER A 149 -14.50 -11.90 -2.93
C SER A 149 -14.52 -13.32 -2.36
N ASP A 150 -14.87 -14.30 -3.20
CA ASP A 150 -14.90 -15.72 -2.81
C ASP A 150 -13.55 -16.20 -2.26
N ALA A 151 -12.43 -15.59 -2.66
CA ALA A 151 -11.10 -15.89 -2.13
C ALA A 151 -10.92 -15.52 -0.64
N PHE A 152 -11.65 -14.49 -0.17
CA PHE A 152 -11.59 -14.03 1.23
C PHE A 152 -12.77 -14.52 2.06
N TRP A 153 -13.84 -15.01 1.43
CA TRP A 153 -15.01 -15.55 2.14
C TRP A 153 -14.69 -16.67 3.15
N PRO A 154 -13.73 -17.60 2.89
CA PRO A 154 -13.32 -18.62 3.86
C PRO A 154 -12.75 -18.07 5.18
N ASN A 155 -12.38 -16.79 5.24
CA ASN A 155 -11.96 -16.16 6.50
C ASN A 155 -13.13 -16.05 7.49
N TYR A 156 -14.38 -16.04 7.01
CA TYR A 156 -15.60 -15.96 7.82
C TYR A 156 -16.14 -17.36 8.15
N LYS A 157 -15.49 -18.01 9.12
CA LYS A 157 -15.61 -19.46 9.35
C LYS A 157 -16.90 -19.93 10.01
N ASN A 158 -17.59 -19.09 10.78
CA ASN A 158 -18.67 -19.54 11.67
C ASN A 158 -19.99 -18.87 11.30
N LYS A 159 -20.87 -19.58 10.59
CA LYS A 159 -22.25 -19.11 10.40
C LYS A 159 -23.07 -19.46 11.65
N LYS A 160 -23.52 -18.44 12.38
CA LYS A 160 -24.48 -18.58 13.49
C LYS A 160 -25.93 -18.49 12.96
N ALA A 161 -26.90 -18.73 13.84
CA ALA A 161 -28.31 -18.55 13.54
C ALA A 161 -28.58 -17.14 12.97
N ASP A 162 -29.54 -17.01 12.06
CA ASP A 162 -29.84 -15.73 11.43
C ASP A 162 -30.34 -14.68 12.45
N ILE A 163 -30.23 -13.39 12.10
CA ILE A 163 -30.82 -12.28 12.86
C ILE A 163 -32.23 -12.08 12.32
N ILE A 164 -33.21 -12.51 13.12
CA ILE A 164 -34.65 -12.49 12.80
C ILE A 164 -35.42 -11.39 13.54
N GLU A 165 -34.76 -10.68 14.46
CA GLU A 165 -35.34 -9.61 15.28
C GLU A 165 -34.37 -8.43 15.36
N SER A 166 -34.92 -7.22 15.51
CA SER A 166 -34.17 -5.98 15.68
C SER A 166 -33.59 -5.87 17.09
N LYS A 167 -32.57 -6.69 17.36
CA LYS A 167 -31.80 -6.72 18.60
C LYS A 167 -30.32 -6.48 18.30
N PRO A 168 -29.64 -5.53 18.99
CA PRO A 168 -28.21 -5.29 18.80
C PRO A 168 -27.41 -6.58 18.98
N HIS A 169 -26.50 -6.88 18.07
CA HIS A 169 -25.71 -8.11 18.10
C HIS A 169 -24.27 -7.84 18.57
N GLU A 170 -23.54 -8.89 18.91
CA GLU A 170 -22.16 -8.83 19.41
C GLU A 170 -21.25 -8.00 18.49
N GLY A 171 -20.41 -7.15 19.07
CA GLY A 171 -19.43 -6.35 18.35
C GLY A 171 -19.92 -4.96 17.91
N MET A 172 -21.23 -4.68 17.98
CA MET A 172 -21.73 -3.34 17.66
C MET A 172 -21.26 -2.31 18.70
N ILE A 173 -21.00 -1.09 18.21
CA ILE A 173 -20.89 0.11 19.05
C ILE A 173 -22.18 0.88 18.85
N VAL A 174 -22.92 1.13 19.93
CA VAL A 174 -24.28 1.65 19.86
C VAL A 174 -24.49 2.80 20.85
N LYS A 175 -25.37 3.72 20.51
CA LYS A 175 -25.94 4.68 21.46
C LYS A 175 -27.44 4.80 21.25
N GLN A 176 -28.15 5.15 22.31
CA GLN A 176 -29.54 5.54 22.17
C GLN A 176 -29.61 6.94 21.54
N LYS A 177 -30.57 7.17 20.63
CA LYS A 177 -30.77 8.44 19.91
C LYS A 177 -30.69 9.71 20.78
N ASP A 178 -31.22 9.65 21.99
CA ASP A 178 -31.32 10.80 22.90
C ASP A 178 -30.32 10.75 24.06
N ARG A 179 -29.29 9.89 23.99
CA ARG A 179 -28.24 9.78 25.03
C ARG A 179 -26.85 10.00 24.44
N SER A 180 -25.98 10.55 25.28
CA SER A 180 -24.55 10.72 24.99
C SER A 180 -23.76 9.44 25.19
N ASP A 181 -24.19 8.57 26.11
CA ASP A 181 -23.47 7.36 26.47
C ASP A 181 -23.39 6.38 25.29
N ILE A 182 -22.18 5.88 25.03
CA ILE A 182 -21.89 4.92 23.96
C ILE A 182 -21.53 3.58 24.60
N TYR A 183 -22.11 2.51 24.06
CA TYR A 183 -22.01 1.16 24.59
C TYR A 183 -21.44 0.21 23.56
N TYR A 184 -20.67 -0.76 24.01
CA TYR A 184 -20.24 -1.91 23.23
C TYR A 184 -21.17 -3.09 23.53
N VAL A 185 -21.66 -3.76 22.48
CA VAL A 185 -22.49 -4.95 22.63
C VAL A 185 -21.57 -6.17 22.84
N LYS A 186 -21.60 -6.71 24.05
CA LYS A 186 -20.80 -7.87 24.47
C LYS A 186 -21.57 -8.75 25.43
N ASP A 187 -21.38 -10.06 25.34
CA ASP A 187 -21.96 -11.05 26.27
C ASP A 187 -23.50 -10.96 26.33
N ASN A 188 -24.14 -10.64 25.21
CA ASN A 188 -25.57 -10.35 25.05
C ASN A 188 -26.07 -9.20 25.94
N GLY A 189 -25.24 -8.18 26.17
CA GLY A 189 -25.60 -6.96 26.88
C GLY A 189 -24.83 -5.73 26.39
N LEU A 190 -25.10 -4.59 27.01
CA LEU A 190 -24.49 -3.30 26.69
C LEU A 190 -23.48 -2.92 27.77
N LYS A 191 -22.21 -2.78 27.40
CA LYS A 191 -21.16 -2.34 28.32
C LYS A 191 -20.72 -0.92 27.98
N LEU A 192 -20.73 -0.02 28.96
CA LEU A 192 -20.38 1.39 28.74
C LEU A 192 -18.92 1.50 28.27
N ILE A 193 -18.67 2.33 27.24
CA ILE A 193 -17.32 2.56 26.72
C ILE A 193 -16.74 3.82 27.34
N ASN A 194 -15.58 3.68 27.97
CA ASN A 194 -14.74 4.81 28.36
C ASN A 194 -13.94 5.29 27.13
N ASN A 195 -13.87 6.61 26.93
CA ASN A 195 -13.21 7.25 25.78
C ASN A 195 -13.67 6.70 24.42
N PRO A 196 -14.99 6.72 24.13
CA PRO A 196 -15.54 6.02 22.96
C PRO A 196 -14.95 6.52 21.64
N PRO A 197 -14.91 5.65 20.60
CA PRO A 197 -14.45 6.06 19.28
C PRO A 197 -15.46 7.01 18.61
N ASP A 198 -14.99 7.83 17.67
CA ASP A 198 -15.83 8.81 16.95
C ASP A 198 -16.53 8.24 15.71
N LYS A 199 -16.18 7.00 15.32
CA LYS A 199 -16.68 6.31 14.11
C LYS A 199 -17.38 5.00 14.45
N ASP A 200 -18.14 4.49 13.47
CA ASP A 200 -18.89 3.23 13.54
C ASP A 200 -19.94 3.11 14.67
N ILE A 201 -20.34 4.23 15.29
CA ILE A 201 -21.40 4.25 16.29
C ILE A 201 -22.76 4.10 15.57
N ARG A 202 -23.58 3.15 16.01
CA ARG A 202 -24.97 2.98 15.55
C ARG A 202 -25.93 3.65 16.50
N ILE A 203 -26.86 4.42 15.93
CA ILE A 203 -27.85 5.15 16.69
C ILE A 203 -29.13 4.32 16.68
N LEU A 204 -29.56 3.88 17.86
CA LEU A 204 -30.71 3.00 18.02
C LEU A 204 -31.90 3.76 18.62
N ASP A 205 -33.10 3.44 18.15
CA ASP A 205 -34.32 3.86 18.81
C ASP A 205 -34.46 3.21 20.20
N LYS A 206 -35.16 3.91 21.10
CA LYS A 206 -35.33 3.51 22.50
C LYS A 206 -35.79 2.07 22.67
N ASN A 207 -36.76 1.62 21.87
CA ASN A 207 -37.34 0.29 22.01
C ASN A 207 -36.35 -0.81 21.62
N ILE A 208 -35.54 -0.59 20.58
CA ILE A 208 -34.49 -1.51 20.13
C ILE A 208 -33.33 -1.51 21.12
N PHE A 209 -32.90 -0.34 21.58
CA PHE A 209 -31.83 -0.21 22.59
C PHE A 209 -32.17 -0.97 23.88
N ASN A 210 -33.41 -0.86 24.36
CA ASN A 210 -33.87 -1.51 25.58
C ASN A 210 -34.10 -3.04 25.46
N THR A 211 -33.92 -3.64 24.28
CA THR A 211 -33.92 -5.11 24.13
C THR A 211 -32.69 -5.78 24.74
N GLN A 212 -31.68 -4.99 25.09
CA GLN A 212 -30.45 -5.43 25.75
C GLN A 212 -30.36 -4.86 27.17
N ILE A 213 -29.80 -5.65 28.08
CA ILE A 213 -29.52 -5.20 29.44
C ILE A 213 -28.22 -4.39 29.47
N ILE A 214 -28.17 -3.32 30.27
CA ILE A 214 -26.91 -2.63 30.57
C ILE A 214 -26.16 -3.46 31.61
N LEU A 215 -24.94 -3.85 31.26
CA LEU A 215 -24.04 -4.63 32.11
C LEU A 215 -23.26 -3.68 33.03
N ASN A 216 -22.94 -4.16 34.24
CA ASN A 216 -22.09 -3.42 35.16
C ASN A 216 -20.64 -3.32 34.65
N GLY A 217 -20.00 -2.19 34.97
CA GLY A 217 -18.62 -1.90 34.60
C GLY A 217 -18.47 -1.28 33.22
N THR A 218 -17.23 -0.95 32.87
CA THR A 218 -16.88 -0.28 31.61
C THR A 218 -15.94 -1.15 30.78
N VAL A 219 -15.78 -0.79 29.50
CA VAL A 219 -14.71 -1.23 28.62
C VAL A 219 -13.95 -0.01 28.13
N GLU A 220 -12.64 -0.11 28.01
CA GLU A 220 -11.83 0.93 27.38
C GLU A 220 -11.89 0.78 25.85
N LYS A 221 -11.85 1.89 25.12
CA LYS A 221 -11.79 1.90 23.65
C LYS A 221 -10.72 0.94 23.12
N ASP A 222 -9.51 0.98 23.68
CA ASP A 222 -8.37 0.20 23.21
C ASP A 222 -8.65 -1.32 23.28
N SER A 223 -9.34 -1.78 24.33
CA SER A 223 -9.75 -3.18 24.47
C SER A 223 -10.72 -3.69 23.41
N LEU A 224 -11.39 -2.79 22.67
CA LEU A 224 -12.25 -3.14 21.53
C LEU A 224 -11.41 -3.48 20.28
N TYR A 225 -10.17 -2.99 20.26
CA TYR A 225 -9.23 -3.10 19.15
C TYR A 225 -8.01 -3.98 19.49
N GLU A 226 -7.85 -4.43 20.74
CA GLU A 226 -6.73 -5.25 21.24
C GLU A 226 -6.64 -6.67 20.67
N ASN A 227 -7.61 -7.13 19.87
CA ASN A 227 -7.48 -8.41 19.16
C ASN A 227 -7.97 -8.35 17.71
N PRO A 228 -7.28 -7.59 16.82
CA PRO A 228 -7.54 -7.63 15.38
C PRO A 228 -7.33 -9.02 14.77
N PRO A 229 -6.39 -9.86 15.26
CA PRO A 229 -6.32 -11.28 14.94
C PRO A 229 -7.60 -12.02 15.39
N GLN A 230 -8.59 -12.02 14.51
CA GLN A 230 -9.88 -12.62 14.74
C GLN A 230 -9.78 -14.15 14.73
N LYS A 231 -10.08 -14.78 15.88
CA LYS A 231 -10.08 -16.25 16.16
C LYS A 231 -8.68 -16.90 16.17
N ASP A 232 -8.43 -17.73 17.19
CA ASP A 232 -7.24 -18.59 17.41
C ASP A 232 -5.88 -17.87 17.43
N THR A 233 -5.90 -16.54 17.48
CA THR A 233 -4.73 -15.70 17.67
C THR A 233 -5.01 -14.82 18.88
N THR A 234 -4.16 -14.96 19.89
CA THR A 234 -4.22 -14.13 21.10
C THR A 234 -3.25 -12.96 20.88
N ILE A 235 -3.37 -11.88 21.62
CA ILE A 235 -2.31 -10.88 21.78
C ILE A 235 -1.90 -10.93 23.25
N LEU A 236 -0.61 -11.08 23.52
CA LEU A 236 -0.07 -10.97 24.88
C LEU A 236 0.21 -9.50 25.14
N THR A 237 -0.70 -8.77 25.79
CA THR A 237 -0.46 -7.38 26.19
C THR A 237 0.34 -7.35 27.50
N SER A 238 1.58 -6.87 27.46
CA SER A 238 2.24 -6.32 28.65
C SER A 238 1.99 -4.82 28.68
N SER A 239 1.23 -4.36 29.66
CA SER A 239 1.12 -2.95 30.02
C SER A 239 2.50 -2.40 30.38
N GLY A 240 3.02 -1.49 29.56
CA GLY A 240 4.33 -0.87 29.77
C GLY A 240 4.48 0.41 28.97
N GLN A 241 4.12 1.54 29.59
CA GLN A 241 4.39 2.89 29.10
C GLN A 241 5.86 3.04 28.68
N ILE A 242 6.10 3.58 27.49
CA ILE A 242 7.36 4.23 27.16
C ILE A 242 7.04 5.67 26.72
N SER A 243 7.27 6.60 27.66
CA SER A 243 7.34 8.03 27.41
C SER A 243 8.58 8.33 26.58
N LEU A 244 8.41 9.04 25.46
CA LEU A 244 9.48 9.79 24.82
C LEU A 244 9.11 11.26 24.88
N THR A 245 9.74 11.95 25.82
CA THR A 245 9.74 13.42 25.95
C THR A 245 10.70 14.03 24.94
N THR A 246 10.25 15.04 24.19
CA THR A 246 11.11 16.05 23.56
C THR A 246 10.50 17.45 23.69
N PRO A 247 11.33 18.50 23.77
CA PRO A 247 10.95 19.77 24.41
C PRO A 247 10.29 20.76 23.46
N SER A 248 9.37 21.53 24.03
CA SER A 248 8.82 22.79 23.53
C SER A 248 9.92 23.81 23.22
N ASN A 249 9.75 24.58 22.13
CA ASN A 249 9.98 26.03 22.16
C ASN A 249 9.37 26.76 20.94
N ASN A 250 8.39 27.59 21.29
CA ASN A 250 8.15 28.99 20.89
C ASN A 250 7.81 29.36 19.44
N GLU A 251 6.55 29.80 19.32
CA GLU A 251 6.02 30.77 18.37
C GLU A 251 6.87 32.04 18.26
N THR A 252 6.97 32.59 17.06
CA THR A 252 7.14 34.03 16.86
C THR A 252 6.36 34.46 15.63
N GLN A 253 5.42 35.38 15.84
CA GLN A 253 4.70 36.13 14.81
C GLN A 253 5.65 37.08 14.07
N ILE A 254 5.53 37.18 12.74
CA ILE A 254 5.97 38.37 11.99
C ILE A 254 4.93 38.71 10.92
N GLU A 255 4.55 40.00 10.95
CA GLU A 255 3.64 40.72 10.07
C GLU A 255 4.10 40.81 8.60
N THR A 256 3.08 41.03 7.77
CA THR A 256 3.03 41.49 6.38
C THR A 256 4.13 42.44 5.89
N GLN A 257 4.66 42.15 4.70
CA GLN A 257 4.94 43.19 3.71
C GLN A 257 4.77 42.68 2.27
N THR A 258 4.15 43.54 1.48
CA THR A 258 3.72 43.40 0.09
C THR A 258 4.86 43.43 -0.92
N ASP A 259 4.80 42.59 -1.95
CA ASP A 259 5.25 42.99 -3.29
C ASP A 259 4.43 42.29 -4.38
N SER A 260 4.10 43.05 -5.42
CA SER A 260 3.09 42.76 -6.44
C SER A 260 3.76 42.58 -7.79
N THR A 261 3.59 41.42 -8.46
CA THR A 261 3.60 41.35 -9.94
C THR A 261 2.93 40.08 -10.46
N HIS A 262 1.92 40.24 -11.35
CA HIS A 262 1.36 39.26 -12.33
C HIS A 262 0.59 38.04 -11.76
N ASN A 263 -0.64 37.68 -12.14
CA ASN A 263 -1.54 37.95 -13.27
C ASN A 263 -3.00 37.87 -12.75
N PRO A 264 -4.04 38.41 -13.43
CA PRO A 264 -5.40 38.44 -12.88
C PRO A 264 -5.99 37.04 -12.73
N LEU A 265 -6.65 36.77 -11.58
CA LEU A 265 -7.41 35.55 -11.33
C LEU A 265 -8.43 35.31 -12.46
N PRO A 266 -8.52 34.09 -13.01
CA PRO A 266 -9.59 33.73 -13.94
C PRO A 266 -10.96 33.83 -13.26
N ALA A 267 -11.94 34.28 -14.04
CA ALA A 267 -13.32 34.49 -13.64
C ALA A 267 -13.99 33.22 -13.08
N ILE A 268 -14.97 33.44 -12.21
CA ILE A 268 -15.79 32.44 -11.52
C ILE A 268 -16.57 31.61 -12.55
N SER A 269 -16.04 30.44 -12.89
CA SER A 269 -16.77 29.35 -13.53
C SER A 269 -17.18 28.35 -12.46
N SER A 270 -18.45 27.93 -12.46
CA SER A 270 -19.01 26.94 -11.53
C SER A 270 -18.53 25.50 -11.82
N THR A 271 -17.33 25.35 -12.39
CA THR A 271 -16.82 24.06 -12.88
C THR A 271 -15.30 24.01 -12.70
N ILE A 272 -14.80 22.97 -12.04
CA ILE A 272 -13.36 22.67 -11.90
C ILE A 272 -12.69 22.44 -13.27
N THR A 273 -11.41 22.80 -13.40
CA THR A 273 -10.62 22.67 -14.63
C THR A 273 -9.26 22.00 -14.36
N PRO A 274 -8.72 21.20 -15.30
CA PRO A 274 -7.40 20.60 -15.13
C PRO A 274 -6.28 21.60 -14.83
N GLU A 275 -6.30 22.76 -15.50
CA GLU A 275 -5.32 23.83 -15.30
C GLU A 275 -5.46 24.48 -13.91
N GLY A 276 -6.68 24.83 -13.50
CA GLY A 276 -6.95 25.44 -12.20
C GLY A 276 -6.57 24.52 -11.04
N LEU A 277 -6.92 23.23 -11.12
CA LEU A 277 -6.51 22.22 -10.13
C LEU A 277 -4.98 22.09 -10.04
N THR A 278 -4.30 22.03 -11.19
CA THR A 278 -2.83 21.95 -11.26
C THR A 278 -2.18 23.17 -10.59
N ASN A 279 -2.71 24.37 -10.86
CA ASN A 279 -2.22 25.61 -10.27
C ASN A 279 -2.37 25.62 -8.74
N TRP A 280 -3.51 25.16 -8.21
CA TRP A 280 -3.73 25.08 -6.76
C TRP A 280 -2.85 24.02 -6.09
N VAL A 281 -2.65 22.86 -6.72
CA VAL A 281 -1.71 21.84 -6.22
C VAL A 281 -0.30 22.44 -6.11
N ASN A 282 0.19 23.09 -7.18
CA ASN A 282 1.52 23.69 -7.19
C ASN A 282 1.65 24.86 -6.22
N TYR A 283 0.60 25.67 -6.04
CA TYR A 283 0.55 26.70 -5.00
C TYR A 283 0.79 26.11 -3.60
N TYR A 284 0.09 25.03 -3.25
CA TYR A 284 0.25 24.39 -1.95
C TYR A 284 1.62 23.71 -1.77
N ARG A 285 2.20 23.15 -2.84
CA ARG A 285 3.57 22.62 -2.82
C ARG A 285 4.59 23.73 -2.54
N ILE A 286 4.52 24.85 -3.26
CA ILE A 286 5.40 26.01 -3.07
C ILE A 286 5.26 26.57 -1.65
N LYS A 287 4.02 26.68 -1.14
CA LYS A 287 3.75 27.14 0.24
C LYS A 287 4.42 26.24 1.29
N LYS A 288 4.63 24.96 0.98
CA LYS A 288 5.31 23.97 1.83
C LYS A 288 6.82 23.86 1.58
N GLY A 289 7.38 24.75 0.75
CA GLY A 289 8.80 24.73 0.39
C GLY A 289 9.18 23.65 -0.61
N LEU A 290 8.21 23.08 -1.32
CA LEU A 290 8.43 22.03 -2.32
C LEU A 290 8.42 22.61 -3.75
N PRO A 291 9.21 22.04 -4.67
CA PRO A 291 9.15 22.42 -6.08
C PRO A 291 7.77 22.15 -6.69
N ALA A 292 7.35 23.04 -7.59
CA ALA A 292 6.18 22.80 -8.42
C ALA A 292 6.41 21.59 -9.35
N LEU A 293 5.35 20.80 -9.55
CA LEU A 293 5.34 19.70 -10.50
C LEU A 293 5.18 20.26 -11.91
N THR A 294 5.94 19.69 -12.85
CA THR A 294 5.81 20.02 -14.27
C THR A 294 4.66 19.25 -14.88
N THR A 295 3.80 19.91 -15.65
CA THR A 295 2.72 19.21 -16.37
C THR A 295 3.31 18.32 -17.46
N ASN A 296 3.01 17.03 -17.41
CA ASN A 296 3.42 16.05 -18.41
C ASN A 296 2.22 15.60 -19.25
N LYS A 297 2.39 15.60 -20.58
CA LYS A 297 1.33 15.24 -21.53
C LYS A 297 0.91 13.78 -21.40
N THR A 298 1.85 12.85 -21.27
CA THR A 298 1.56 11.41 -21.13
C THR A 298 0.84 11.12 -19.81
N LEU A 299 1.26 11.72 -18.70
CA LEU A 299 0.54 11.60 -17.43
C LEU A 299 -0.88 12.20 -17.53
N THR A 300 -1.06 13.25 -18.33
CA THR A 300 -2.40 13.84 -18.58
C THR A 300 -3.27 12.90 -19.40
N GLU A 301 -2.70 12.23 -20.41
CA GLU A 301 -3.39 11.19 -21.19
C GLU A 301 -3.76 9.99 -20.31
N MET A 302 -2.89 9.59 -19.37
CA MET A 302 -3.17 8.55 -18.36
C MET A 302 -4.33 8.96 -17.44
N ALA A 303 -4.30 10.18 -16.88
CA ALA A 303 -5.37 10.69 -16.03
C ALA A 303 -6.71 10.75 -16.78
N GLN A 304 -6.69 11.15 -18.07
CA GLN A 304 -7.89 11.19 -18.90
C GLN A 304 -8.41 9.79 -19.20
N PHE A 305 -7.52 8.85 -19.50
CA PHE A 305 -7.87 7.45 -19.67
C PHE A 305 -8.55 6.91 -18.41
N LYS A 306 -7.96 7.16 -17.23
CA LYS A 306 -8.52 6.74 -15.94
C LYS A 306 -9.92 7.30 -15.73
N ILE A 307 -10.13 8.59 -15.92
CA ILE A 307 -11.46 9.22 -15.79
C ILE A 307 -12.50 8.51 -16.68
N ASN A 308 -12.14 8.22 -17.93
CA ASN A 308 -13.03 7.52 -18.86
C ASN A 308 -13.28 6.08 -18.40
N ASP A 309 -12.24 5.38 -17.93
CA ASP A 309 -12.32 4.02 -17.45
C ASP A 309 -13.21 3.89 -16.20
N LEU A 310 -13.10 4.82 -15.25
CA LEU A 310 -13.97 4.91 -14.08
C LEU A 310 -15.44 5.07 -14.48
N TYR A 311 -15.71 5.87 -15.51
CA TYR A 311 -17.07 6.08 -16.02
C TYR A 311 -17.61 4.86 -16.76
N GLU A 312 -16.84 4.31 -17.71
CA GLU A 312 -17.25 3.22 -18.59
C GLU A 312 -17.37 1.88 -17.85
N LYS A 313 -16.45 1.62 -16.92
CA LYS A 313 -16.40 0.38 -16.16
C LYS A 313 -17.07 0.49 -14.79
N GLN A 314 -17.54 1.69 -14.43
CA GLN A 314 -18.37 1.97 -13.24
C GLN A 314 -17.75 1.44 -11.93
N TYR A 315 -16.46 1.65 -11.75
CA TYR A 315 -15.77 1.30 -10.50
C TYR A 315 -15.30 2.55 -9.76
N THR A 316 -15.11 2.40 -8.46
CA THR A 316 -14.65 3.47 -7.57
C THR A 316 -13.39 3.03 -6.86
N GLY A 317 -12.23 3.31 -7.47
CA GLY A 317 -10.94 2.95 -6.91
C GLY A 317 -9.77 3.18 -7.86
N HIS A 318 -8.57 2.90 -7.38
CA HIS A 318 -7.33 3.01 -8.15
C HIS A 318 -7.14 1.88 -9.15
N THR A 319 -7.72 0.69 -8.89
CA THR A 319 -7.66 -0.47 -9.77
C THR A 319 -9.04 -1.00 -10.09
N ARG A 320 -9.16 -1.67 -11.23
CA ARG A 320 -10.32 -2.49 -11.61
C ARG A 320 -10.42 -3.72 -10.70
N ALA A 321 -11.54 -4.43 -10.82
CA ALA A 321 -11.83 -5.63 -10.03
C ALA A 321 -10.84 -6.79 -10.26
N ASP A 322 -10.18 -6.84 -11.42
CA ASP A 322 -9.15 -7.84 -11.76
C ASP A 322 -7.73 -7.42 -11.31
N GLY A 323 -7.61 -6.27 -10.62
CA GLY A 323 -6.34 -5.73 -10.15
C GLY A 323 -5.61 -4.85 -11.18
N THR A 324 -6.13 -4.73 -12.41
CA THR A 324 -5.51 -3.93 -13.48
C THR A 324 -5.96 -2.47 -13.46
N GLY A 325 -5.29 -1.65 -14.26
CA GLY A 325 -5.63 -0.24 -14.46
C GLY A 325 -5.09 0.68 -13.37
N GLY A 326 -4.26 0.20 -12.44
CA GLY A 326 -3.56 1.09 -11.50
C GLY A 326 -2.56 2.01 -12.21
N PRO A 327 -1.96 3.00 -11.51
CA PRO A 327 -1.02 3.94 -12.10
C PRO A 327 0.16 3.26 -12.80
N GLY A 328 0.61 2.11 -12.29
CA GLY A 328 1.65 1.30 -12.95
C GLY A 328 1.21 0.71 -14.29
N ASP A 329 -0.02 0.18 -14.36
CA ASP A 329 -0.59 -0.38 -15.60
C ASP A 329 -0.83 0.73 -16.63
N LEU A 330 -1.36 1.88 -16.20
CA LEU A 330 -1.56 3.04 -17.07
C LEU A 330 -0.23 3.52 -17.64
N ALA A 331 0.82 3.59 -16.82
CA ALA A 331 2.15 3.95 -17.28
C ALA A 331 2.70 2.92 -18.29
N GLU A 332 2.42 1.63 -18.12
CA GLU A 332 2.77 0.61 -19.11
C GLU A 332 2.00 0.79 -20.44
N TRP A 333 0.68 0.95 -20.39
CA TRP A 333 -0.17 1.10 -21.57
C TRP A 333 0.14 2.36 -22.37
N HIS A 334 0.56 3.43 -21.69
CA HIS A 334 0.93 4.71 -22.29
C HIS A 334 2.45 4.86 -22.51
N ASN A 335 3.23 3.80 -22.26
CA ASN A 335 4.69 3.78 -22.40
C ASN A 335 5.42 4.89 -21.63
N TYR A 336 4.90 5.29 -20.47
CA TYR A 336 5.59 6.18 -19.54
C TYR A 336 6.55 5.35 -18.69
N LYS A 337 7.87 5.48 -18.92
CA LYS A 337 8.89 4.82 -18.09
C LYS A 337 9.21 5.71 -16.89
N TYR A 338 9.14 5.16 -15.68
CA TYR A 338 9.21 5.93 -14.45
C TYR A 338 10.17 5.33 -13.41
N LEU A 339 10.62 6.17 -12.48
CA LEU A 339 11.28 5.79 -11.23
C LEU A 339 10.26 5.61 -10.10
N VAL A 340 9.26 6.50 -10.06
CA VAL A 340 8.12 6.46 -9.16
C VAL A 340 6.87 6.97 -9.87
N ILE A 341 5.72 6.41 -9.54
CA ILE A 341 4.40 6.79 -10.07
C ILE A 341 3.40 6.88 -8.91
N GLY A 342 2.31 7.61 -9.06
CA GLY A 342 1.20 7.63 -8.09
C GLY A 342 -0.02 8.32 -8.64
N GLU A 343 -1.13 8.24 -7.90
CA GLU A 343 -2.44 8.68 -8.38
C GLU A 343 -3.25 9.28 -7.22
N ASN A 344 -3.92 10.39 -7.49
CA ASN A 344 -5.02 10.88 -6.67
C ASN A 344 -6.33 10.79 -7.45
N ILE A 345 -7.30 10.09 -6.85
CA ILE A 345 -8.70 10.08 -7.27
C ILE A 345 -9.54 10.36 -6.04
N ILE A 346 -10.56 11.19 -6.17
CA ILE A 346 -11.59 11.32 -5.16
C ILE A 346 -12.94 11.13 -5.83
N PHE A 347 -13.88 10.48 -5.14
CA PHE A 347 -15.25 10.29 -5.59
C PHE A 347 -16.14 11.12 -4.68
N VAL A 348 -16.49 12.32 -5.13
CA VAL A 348 -17.39 13.23 -4.42
C VAL A 348 -18.52 13.68 -5.33
N ASP A 349 -19.71 13.84 -4.76
CA ASP A 349 -20.86 14.48 -5.39
C ASP A 349 -21.14 15.81 -4.69
N ILE A 350 -20.36 16.83 -5.05
CA ILE A 350 -20.45 18.15 -4.43
C ILE A 350 -20.65 19.21 -5.53
N PRO A 351 -21.85 19.82 -5.61
CA PRO A 351 -22.13 20.82 -6.62
C PRO A 351 -21.36 22.12 -6.34
N ASN A 352 -20.86 22.75 -7.41
CA ASN A 352 -20.28 24.09 -7.43
C ASN A 352 -18.92 24.25 -6.70
N TYR A 353 -18.08 23.21 -6.64
CA TYR A 353 -16.72 23.42 -6.17
C TYR A 353 -15.91 24.30 -7.14
N THR A 354 -15.14 25.22 -6.54
CA THR A 354 -14.00 25.86 -7.20
C THR A 354 -12.79 24.93 -7.19
N ASP A 355 -11.83 25.15 -8.08
CA ASP A 355 -10.58 24.38 -8.13
C ASP A 355 -9.87 24.34 -6.76
N LYS A 356 -9.85 25.47 -6.04
CA LYS A 356 -9.27 25.58 -4.71
C LYS A 356 -9.93 24.60 -3.74
N GLN A 357 -11.26 24.64 -3.65
CA GLN A 357 -11.99 23.83 -2.69
C GLN A 357 -11.85 22.33 -2.99
N TYR A 358 -11.72 21.98 -4.27
CA TYR A 358 -11.44 20.60 -4.67
C TYR A 358 -10.05 20.14 -4.21
N VAL A 359 -9.02 20.97 -4.42
CA VAL A 359 -7.67 20.68 -3.92
C VAL A 359 -7.61 20.69 -2.39
N ASP A 360 -8.36 21.58 -1.72
CA ASP A 360 -8.51 21.58 -0.26
C ASP A 360 -9.10 20.26 0.24
N ALA A 361 -10.09 19.69 -0.47
CA ALA A 361 -10.66 18.38 -0.15
C ALA A 361 -9.62 17.26 -0.29
N TRP A 362 -8.80 17.26 -1.34
CA TRP A 362 -7.65 16.35 -1.42
C TRP A 362 -6.67 16.56 -0.26
N LEU A 363 -6.34 17.79 0.10
CA LEU A 363 -5.42 18.06 1.21
C LEU A 363 -5.97 17.66 2.57
N SER A 364 -7.30 17.59 2.73
CA SER A 364 -7.93 17.09 3.96
C SER A 364 -7.80 15.57 4.14
N SER A 365 -7.47 14.84 3.08
CA SER A 365 -7.18 13.42 3.10
C SER A 365 -5.66 13.19 3.19
N PRO A 366 -5.14 12.58 4.27
CA PRO A 366 -3.70 12.38 4.44
C PRO A 366 -3.03 11.62 3.27
N GLY A 367 -3.72 10.64 2.67
CA GLY A 367 -3.19 9.89 1.53
C GLY A 367 -3.05 10.75 0.27
N HIS A 368 -4.08 11.55 -0.04
CA HIS A 368 -4.03 12.45 -1.20
C HIS A 368 -3.03 13.59 -0.97
N ALA A 369 -2.97 14.12 0.25
CA ALA A 369 -1.99 15.11 0.67
C ALA A 369 -0.56 14.57 0.61
N ALA A 370 -0.32 13.31 0.99
CA ALA A 370 0.97 12.66 0.89
C ALA A 370 1.46 12.60 -0.56
N ASN A 371 0.59 12.26 -1.51
CA ASN A 371 0.92 12.32 -2.93
C ASN A 371 1.23 13.75 -3.41
N ILE A 372 0.38 14.72 -3.05
CA ILE A 372 0.59 16.13 -3.40
C ILE A 372 1.92 16.67 -2.85
N TYR A 373 2.34 16.23 -1.66
CA TYR A 373 3.56 16.69 -1.01
C TYR A 373 4.76 15.76 -1.18
N ARG A 374 4.64 14.70 -1.96
CA ARG A 374 5.74 13.76 -2.19
C ARG A 374 6.87 14.49 -2.92
N THR A 375 8.07 14.41 -2.37
CA THR A 375 9.29 15.04 -2.91
C THR A 375 9.85 14.29 -4.11
N SER A 376 9.56 12.99 -4.22
CA SER A 376 10.03 12.14 -5.29
C SER A 376 9.31 12.40 -6.62
N TYR A 377 8.13 13.03 -6.63
CA TYR A 377 7.46 13.42 -7.88
C TYR A 377 8.02 14.72 -8.45
N THR A 378 8.27 14.71 -9.77
CA THR A 378 8.74 15.88 -10.53
C THR A 378 7.73 16.35 -11.57
N GLU A 379 6.84 15.45 -11.99
CA GLU A 379 5.84 15.68 -13.03
C GLU A 379 4.45 15.25 -12.55
N SER A 380 3.40 15.84 -13.13
CA SER A 380 2.03 15.35 -12.97
C SER A 380 1.17 15.59 -14.20
N GLY A 381 0.07 14.87 -14.32
CA GLY A 381 -1.01 15.11 -15.29
C GLY A 381 -2.36 15.17 -14.58
N MET A 382 -3.28 15.96 -15.12
CA MET A 382 -4.58 16.21 -14.51
C MET A 382 -5.69 16.03 -15.54
N ALA A 383 -6.76 15.33 -15.17
CA ALA A 383 -7.96 15.23 -15.98
C ALA A 383 -9.20 15.45 -15.11
N VAL A 384 -10.24 16.00 -15.74
CA VAL A 384 -11.55 16.23 -15.12
C VAL A 384 -12.59 15.56 -16.02
N GLY A 385 -13.51 14.82 -15.41
CA GLY A 385 -14.63 14.24 -16.15
C GLY A 385 -15.71 13.67 -15.25
N LYS A 386 -16.76 13.16 -15.89
CA LYS A 386 -17.92 12.59 -15.20
C LYS A 386 -17.62 11.17 -14.78
N VAL A 387 -17.92 10.81 -13.54
CA VAL A 387 -17.85 9.43 -13.03
C VAL A 387 -19.15 9.09 -12.30
N TRP A 388 -19.42 7.80 -12.12
CA TRP A 388 -20.57 7.35 -11.35
C TRP A 388 -20.30 7.50 -9.84
N TYR A 389 -21.26 8.08 -9.13
CA TYR A 389 -21.28 8.18 -7.68
C TYR A 389 -22.60 7.62 -7.16
N GLY A 390 -22.61 6.34 -6.75
CA GLY A 390 -23.86 5.64 -6.46
C GLY A 390 -24.75 5.57 -7.69
N SER A 391 -25.93 6.19 -7.64
CA SER A 391 -26.87 6.29 -8.77
C SER A 391 -26.82 7.63 -9.53
N SER A 392 -25.99 8.58 -9.09
CA SER A 392 -25.79 9.88 -9.75
C SER A 392 -24.49 9.91 -10.54
N ILE A 393 -24.38 10.90 -11.43
CA ILE A 393 -23.15 11.22 -12.16
C ILE A 393 -22.59 12.50 -11.56
N ALA A 394 -21.33 12.46 -11.12
CA ALA A 394 -20.64 13.60 -10.53
C ALA A 394 -19.38 13.96 -11.33
N LEU A 395 -19.06 15.26 -11.38
CA LEU A 395 -17.82 15.74 -11.97
C LEU A 395 -16.67 15.54 -10.98
N ASN A 396 -15.66 14.77 -11.37
CA ASN A 396 -14.49 14.46 -10.55
C ASN A 396 -13.20 14.69 -11.33
N ALA A 397 -12.08 14.67 -10.60
CA ALA A 397 -10.73 14.82 -11.14
C ALA A 397 -9.86 13.62 -10.77
N VAL A 398 -8.94 13.30 -11.69
CA VAL A 398 -7.83 12.35 -11.50
C VAL A 398 -6.53 13.12 -11.71
N GLN A 399 -5.58 12.90 -10.80
CA GLN A 399 -4.22 13.39 -10.94
C GLN A 399 -3.24 12.23 -10.93
N GLU A 400 -2.46 12.09 -11.99
CA GLU A 400 -1.34 11.16 -12.07
C GLU A 400 -0.03 11.89 -11.76
N PHE A 401 0.84 11.27 -10.97
CA PHE A 401 2.13 11.80 -10.56
C PHE A 401 3.25 10.90 -11.08
N GLY A 402 4.39 11.49 -11.44
CA GLY A 402 5.52 10.72 -11.93
C GLY A 402 6.88 11.37 -11.70
N ALA A 403 7.90 10.53 -11.68
CA ALA A 403 9.28 10.92 -11.93
C ALA A 403 9.79 10.07 -13.09
N PRO A 404 10.15 10.65 -14.25
CA PRO A 404 10.49 9.86 -15.42
C PRO A 404 11.82 9.12 -15.22
N ARG A 405 11.93 7.94 -15.84
CA ARG A 405 13.14 7.09 -15.79
C ARG A 405 14.41 7.83 -16.21
N SER A 406 14.27 8.84 -17.08
CA SER A 406 15.37 9.66 -17.58
C SER A 406 16.06 10.52 -16.52
N LEU A 407 15.48 10.68 -15.32
CA LEU A 407 16.12 11.41 -14.22
C LEU A 407 17.34 10.69 -13.63
N CYS A 408 17.47 9.38 -13.87
CA CYS A 408 18.63 8.61 -13.44
C CYS A 408 19.47 8.13 -14.63
N PRO A 409 20.79 7.93 -14.43
CA PRO A 409 21.68 7.42 -15.47
C PRO A 409 21.14 6.16 -16.15
N TYR A 410 21.38 6.06 -17.45
CA TYR A 410 21.03 4.89 -18.22
C TYR A 410 22.06 3.77 -17.99
N ILE A 411 21.59 2.52 -18.00
CA ILE A 411 22.46 1.35 -18.04
C ILE A 411 22.47 0.89 -19.50
N ASP A 412 23.64 0.80 -20.10
CA ASP A 412 23.81 0.42 -21.50
C ASP A 412 23.29 -1.01 -21.73
N GLU A 413 22.19 -1.11 -22.49
CA GLU A 413 21.59 -2.40 -22.85
C GLU A 413 22.52 -3.26 -23.70
N SER A 414 23.40 -2.67 -24.51
CA SER A 414 24.37 -3.40 -25.31
C SER A 414 25.45 -4.05 -24.44
N LEU A 415 25.95 -3.32 -23.44
CA LEU A 415 26.87 -3.83 -22.42
C LEU A 415 26.21 -4.96 -21.61
N THR A 416 24.94 -4.79 -21.25
CA THR A 416 24.17 -5.81 -20.52
C THR A 416 24.04 -7.11 -21.33
N ALA A 417 23.77 -7.01 -22.64
CA ALA A 417 23.70 -8.16 -23.54
C ALA A 417 25.06 -8.84 -23.74
N GLU A 418 26.14 -8.06 -23.83
CA GLU A 418 27.50 -8.56 -24.00
C GLU A 418 27.99 -9.33 -22.77
N VAL A 419 27.77 -8.79 -21.57
CA VAL A 419 28.07 -9.47 -20.30
C VAL A 419 27.35 -10.83 -20.22
N LYS A 420 26.07 -10.89 -20.61
CA LYS A 420 25.28 -12.13 -20.64
C LYS A 420 25.86 -13.18 -21.58
N ASN A 421 26.26 -12.75 -22.78
CA ASN A 421 26.84 -13.62 -23.79
C ASN A 421 28.17 -14.21 -23.30
N MET A 422 29.04 -13.37 -22.72
CA MET A 422 30.32 -13.81 -22.19
C MET A 422 30.19 -14.78 -21.02
N GLU A 423 29.22 -14.55 -20.13
CA GLU A 423 28.89 -15.50 -19.05
C GLU A 423 28.49 -16.87 -19.60
N SER A 424 27.64 -16.90 -20.65
CA SER A 424 27.28 -18.14 -21.33
C SER A 424 28.49 -18.85 -21.96
N ASN A 425 29.37 -18.10 -22.61
CA ASN A 425 30.58 -18.66 -23.24
C ASN A 425 31.58 -19.18 -22.21
N LEU A 426 31.73 -18.50 -21.06
CA LEU A 426 32.56 -18.98 -19.94
C LEU A 426 32.05 -20.31 -19.39
N LYS A 427 30.72 -20.46 -19.27
CA LYS A 427 30.11 -21.72 -18.83
C LYS A 427 30.38 -22.86 -19.80
N ILE A 428 30.19 -22.62 -21.10
CA ILE A 428 30.45 -23.63 -22.14
C ILE A 428 31.93 -24.06 -22.10
N LEU A 429 32.86 -23.11 -22.06
CA LEU A 429 34.30 -23.43 -21.99
C LEU A 429 34.66 -24.20 -20.72
N LEU A 430 34.05 -23.87 -19.58
CA LEU A 430 34.28 -24.59 -18.32
C LEU A 430 33.79 -26.04 -18.40
N ASP A 431 32.62 -26.28 -18.98
CA ASP A 431 32.08 -27.63 -19.19
C ASP A 431 32.98 -28.47 -20.13
N GLU A 432 33.50 -27.85 -21.19
CA GLU A 432 34.46 -28.48 -22.10
C GLU A 432 35.81 -28.79 -21.42
N ILE A 433 36.30 -27.90 -20.56
CA ILE A 433 37.52 -28.14 -19.78
C ILE A 433 37.33 -29.32 -18.82
N ASN A 434 36.16 -29.38 -18.15
CA ASN A 434 35.85 -30.44 -17.21
C ASN A 434 35.74 -31.81 -17.87
N SER A 435 35.28 -31.88 -19.12
CA SER A 435 35.21 -33.14 -19.87
C SER A 435 36.57 -33.66 -20.36
N LEU A 436 37.61 -32.81 -20.35
CA LEU A 436 38.98 -33.15 -20.76
C LEU A 436 39.93 -33.42 -19.58
N ASN A 437 39.43 -33.54 -18.35
CA ASN A 437 40.28 -33.69 -17.16
C ASN A 437 41.05 -35.03 -17.09
N ASP A 438 40.76 -36.00 -17.96
CA ASP A 438 41.33 -37.35 -17.94
C ASP A 438 42.14 -37.63 -19.22
N TYR A 439 43.30 -36.96 -19.35
CA TYR A 439 44.16 -37.04 -20.53
C TYR A 439 45.14 -38.22 -20.47
N SER A 440 45.30 -38.92 -21.59
CA SER A 440 46.15 -40.10 -21.77
C SER A 440 47.40 -39.83 -22.62
N ASN A 441 47.40 -38.75 -23.41
CA ASN A 441 48.48 -38.41 -24.34
C ASN A 441 48.79 -36.90 -24.41
N GLN A 442 49.85 -36.55 -25.14
CA GLN A 442 50.35 -35.16 -25.24
C GLN A 442 49.39 -34.23 -26.00
N ASP A 443 48.66 -34.74 -26.98
CA ASP A 443 47.74 -33.94 -27.79
C ASP A 443 46.48 -33.56 -26.98
N GLU A 444 45.98 -34.47 -26.16
CA GLU A 444 44.90 -34.20 -25.19
C GLU A 444 45.32 -33.17 -24.14
N LEU A 445 46.56 -33.26 -23.62
CA LEU A 445 47.11 -32.26 -22.71
C LEU A 445 47.28 -30.88 -23.37
N ASN A 446 47.69 -30.84 -24.64
CA ASN A 446 47.79 -29.59 -25.40
C ASN A 446 46.41 -28.96 -25.63
N SER A 447 45.40 -29.78 -25.96
CA SER A 447 44.01 -29.36 -26.13
C SER A 447 43.42 -28.80 -24.83
N TYR A 448 43.61 -29.51 -23.70
CA TYR A 448 43.26 -29.03 -22.37
C TYR A 448 43.88 -27.67 -22.07
N ASN A 449 45.21 -27.56 -22.20
CA ASN A 449 45.95 -26.33 -21.92
C ASN A 449 45.57 -25.15 -22.83
N GLN A 450 45.09 -25.42 -24.04
CA GLN A 450 44.58 -24.41 -24.97
C GLN A 450 43.22 -23.88 -24.51
N LYS A 451 42.28 -24.76 -24.14
CA LYS A 451 40.98 -24.33 -23.58
C LYS A 451 41.12 -23.55 -22.27
N ILE A 452 42.07 -23.92 -21.40
CA ILE A 452 42.41 -23.12 -20.22
C ILE A 452 42.83 -21.69 -20.59
N LYS A 453 43.63 -21.54 -21.65
CA LYS A 453 44.09 -20.22 -22.12
C LYS A 453 42.92 -19.39 -22.66
N GLU A 454 42.03 -20.02 -23.44
CA GLU A 454 40.82 -19.40 -23.97
C GLU A 454 39.88 -18.95 -22.85
N TYR A 455 39.61 -19.83 -21.89
CA TYR A 455 38.81 -19.51 -20.71
C TYR A 455 39.39 -18.35 -19.91
N ASN A 456 40.69 -18.39 -19.59
CA ASN A 456 41.33 -17.32 -18.82
C ASN A 456 41.31 -15.97 -19.56
N THR A 457 41.43 -15.98 -20.89
CA THR A 457 41.34 -14.75 -21.72
C THR A 457 39.91 -14.20 -21.73
N LEU A 458 38.92 -15.08 -21.91
CA LEU A 458 37.51 -14.69 -21.87
C LEU A 458 37.11 -14.16 -20.50
N LEU A 459 37.64 -14.75 -19.42
CA LEU A 459 37.38 -14.34 -18.05
C LEU A 459 37.97 -12.94 -17.77
N ASP A 460 39.17 -12.66 -18.26
CA ASP A 460 39.78 -11.32 -18.13
C ASP A 460 38.93 -10.26 -18.84
N ASN A 461 38.41 -10.55 -20.05
CA ASN A 461 37.52 -9.64 -20.77
C ASN A 461 36.15 -9.48 -20.07
N TYR A 462 35.59 -10.58 -19.55
CA TYR A 462 34.33 -10.57 -18.81
C TYR A 462 34.42 -9.67 -17.59
N ASN A 463 35.51 -9.77 -16.82
CA ASN A 463 35.71 -8.96 -15.61
C ASN A 463 35.72 -7.46 -15.94
N ILE A 464 36.33 -7.04 -17.06
CA ILE A 464 36.33 -5.63 -17.49
C ILE A 464 34.91 -5.12 -17.75
N LEU A 465 34.10 -5.89 -18.48
CA LEU A 465 32.73 -5.49 -18.82
C LEU A 465 31.80 -5.58 -17.61
N ALA A 466 31.98 -6.57 -16.74
CA ALA A 466 31.27 -6.70 -15.48
C ALA A 466 31.56 -5.52 -14.54
N ASP A 467 32.81 -5.04 -14.48
CA ASP A 467 33.17 -3.84 -13.71
C ASP A 467 32.49 -2.59 -14.26
N GLN A 468 32.46 -2.42 -15.59
CA GLN A 468 31.76 -1.31 -16.24
C GLN A 468 30.25 -1.33 -15.97
N TYR A 469 29.62 -2.51 -16.09
CA TYR A 469 28.21 -2.69 -15.76
C TYR A 469 27.93 -2.38 -14.30
N THR A 470 28.78 -2.86 -13.39
CA THR A 470 28.66 -2.63 -11.95
C THR A 470 28.70 -1.14 -11.62
N ILE A 471 29.60 -0.37 -12.25
CA ILE A 471 29.66 1.09 -12.08
C ILE A 471 28.35 1.74 -12.54
N GLN A 472 27.84 1.38 -13.72
CA GLN A 472 26.59 1.95 -14.24
C GLN A 472 25.38 1.60 -13.35
N ALA A 473 25.28 0.35 -12.92
CA ALA A 473 24.24 -0.11 -12.02
C ALA A 473 24.30 0.60 -10.66
N ASN A 474 25.50 0.79 -10.10
CA ASN A 474 25.69 1.53 -8.85
C ASN A 474 25.29 3.00 -8.98
N ASN A 475 25.64 3.65 -10.08
CA ASN A 475 25.25 5.04 -10.35
C ASN A 475 23.73 5.18 -10.48
N PHE A 476 23.09 4.27 -11.23
CA PHE A 476 21.62 4.23 -11.33
C PHE A 476 20.97 4.00 -9.96
N ASN A 477 21.43 3.01 -9.20
CA ASN A 477 20.89 2.67 -7.89
C ASN A 477 21.05 3.81 -6.88
N THR A 478 22.20 4.50 -6.91
CA THR A 478 22.46 5.69 -6.09
C THR A 478 21.48 6.80 -6.41
N CYS A 479 21.26 7.07 -7.69
CA CYS A 479 20.26 8.05 -8.12
C CYS A 479 18.84 7.66 -7.72
N LEU A 480 18.47 6.38 -7.87
CA LEU A 480 17.13 5.87 -7.55
C LEU A 480 16.74 6.11 -6.08
N GLN A 481 17.71 6.13 -5.15
CA GLN A 481 17.44 6.42 -3.72
C GLN A 481 16.76 7.78 -3.51
N ASN A 482 17.00 8.76 -4.38
CA ASN A 482 16.37 10.07 -4.29
C ASN A 482 14.85 10.03 -4.58
N TYR A 483 14.33 8.91 -5.12
CA TYR A 483 12.96 8.78 -5.61
C TYR A 483 12.14 7.69 -4.87
N LYS A 484 12.68 7.06 -3.82
CA LYS A 484 12.04 5.96 -3.08
C LYS A 484 11.11 6.38 -1.94
N GLN A 485 11.19 7.64 -1.49
CA GLN A 485 10.35 8.20 -0.41
C GLN A 485 8.93 8.45 -0.88
#